data_AF-A0A8G0LHG0-F1
#
_entry.id   AF-A0A8G0LHG0-F1
#
_cell.length_a   1.000
_cell.length_b   1.000
_cell.length_c   1.000
_cell.angle_alpha   90.00
_cell.angle_beta   90.00
_cell.angle_gamma   90.00
#
_symmetry.space_group_name_H-M   'P 1'
#
loop_
_entity.id
_entity.type
_entity.pdbx_description
1 polymer ?
#
loop_
_entity_poly.entity_id
_entity_poly.type
_entity_poly.pdbx_seq_one_letter_code
_entity_poly.pdbx_strand_id
1 'polypeptide(L)'
;MPQWKKLKAALGEESDSASETGGEMDIDYLWLSSRSLSRLYFEVGGTVCPGFEIGWVNSIKVCLYYRHRLIGSMFLRDSSLIPNAKKYVKIEWDDDQNHEIDIRDMVAFKSLFDDIVPKKGADYSYDDKKRTTAALSVSPNGHVLTMSIDLGNMPRMKPEVKSVKFSGGRIEIRMEIVSLGPLRQPFEGWSKFVLKKGEDIVGKLTGSFSIEPGTQEFSFDGTIRRGVAGMVTLQGDHFEHCLDHKT
;
A
#
# COMPACT_ATOMS: atom_id res chain seq x y z
N MET A 1 -2.53 -24.78 9.59
CA MET A 1 -1.14 -24.37 9.91
C MET A 1 -1.07 -22.84 9.81
N PRO A 2 -0.63 -22.12 10.85
CA PRO A 2 -0.55 -20.65 10.84
C PRO A 2 0.26 -20.11 9.66
N GLN A 3 -0.12 -18.97 9.08
CA GLN A 3 0.55 -18.40 7.90
C GLN A 3 2.05 -18.14 8.15
N TRP A 4 2.42 -17.72 9.37
CA TRP A 4 3.82 -17.51 9.75
C TRP A 4 4.69 -18.79 9.66
N LYS A 5 4.12 -19.98 9.90
CA LYS A 5 4.85 -21.25 9.73
C LYS A 5 5.12 -21.57 8.26
N LYS A 6 4.22 -21.18 7.35
CA LYS A 6 4.42 -21.33 5.90
C LYS A 6 5.48 -20.37 5.38
N LEU A 7 5.49 -19.13 5.87
CA LEU A 7 6.54 -18.15 5.59
C LEU A 7 7.92 -18.63 6.05
N LYS A 8 8.03 -19.19 7.26
CA LYS A 8 9.28 -19.80 7.74
C LYS A 8 9.74 -20.98 6.88
N ALA A 9 8.83 -21.88 6.51
CA ALA A 9 9.16 -23.02 5.64
C ALA A 9 9.65 -22.57 4.25
N ALA A 10 9.12 -21.46 3.72
CA ALA A 10 9.59 -20.87 2.47
C ALA A 10 10.98 -20.20 2.58
N LEU A 11 11.41 -19.87 3.81
CA LEU A 11 12.68 -19.18 4.10
C LEU A 11 13.84 -20.14 4.44
N GLY A 12 13.60 -21.45 4.58
CA GLY A 12 14.65 -22.46 4.72
C GLY A 12 15.43 -22.44 6.04
N GLU A 13 14.88 -21.88 7.11
CA GLU A 13 15.54 -21.80 8.42
C GLU A 13 15.20 -23.04 9.28
N GLU A 14 16.13 -24.00 9.37
CA GLU A 14 16.19 -24.97 10.46
C GLU A 14 17.17 -24.46 11.52
N SER A 15 16.71 -24.22 12.76
CA SER A 15 17.61 -24.15 13.92
C SER A 15 16.93 -24.55 15.23
N ASP A 16 17.60 -25.43 15.97
CA ASP A 16 17.39 -25.72 17.39
C ASP A 16 18.15 -24.69 18.24
N SER A 17 17.44 -23.89 19.04
CA SER A 17 17.82 -23.31 20.37
C SER A 17 17.03 -22.03 20.66
N ALA A 18 16.23 -22.10 21.74
CA ALA A 18 15.19 -21.14 22.16
C ALA A 18 14.15 -20.85 21.07
N SER A 19 12.96 -21.43 21.23
CA SER A 19 11.87 -21.32 20.27
C SER A 19 11.48 -19.86 20.09
N GLU A 20 11.78 -19.28 18.93
CA GLU A 20 11.21 -18.01 18.50
C GLU A 20 9.69 -18.05 18.69
N THR A 21 9.16 -17.08 19.43
CA THR A 21 7.71 -16.94 19.57
C THR A 21 7.18 -16.25 18.33
N GLY A 22 6.17 -16.86 17.72
CA GLY A 22 5.54 -16.39 16.49
C GLY A 22 4.10 -15.93 16.74
N GLY A 23 3.70 -14.87 16.06
CA GLY A 23 2.37 -14.29 16.13
C GLY A 23 1.89 -13.78 14.79
N GLU A 24 0.69 -13.20 14.81
CA GLU A 24 0.08 -12.54 13.66
C GLU A 24 -0.53 -11.21 14.12
N MET A 25 -0.61 -10.25 13.21
CA MET A 25 -1.24 -8.96 13.42
C MET A 25 -2.16 -8.66 12.24
N ASP A 26 -3.41 -8.31 12.53
CA ASP A 26 -4.34 -7.78 11.55
C ASP A 26 -3.98 -6.30 11.31
N ILE A 27 -3.61 -5.95 10.08
CA ILE A 27 -3.25 -4.58 9.71
C ILE A 27 -4.52 -3.82 9.32
N ASP A 28 -4.83 -2.75 10.03
CA ASP A 28 -5.94 -1.84 9.72
C ASP A 28 -5.46 -0.47 9.22
N TYR A 29 -4.16 -0.20 9.33
CA TYR A 29 -3.55 1.03 8.87
C TYR A 29 -2.16 0.74 8.27
N LEU A 30 -1.96 1.15 7.03
CA LEU A 30 -0.67 1.09 6.35
C LEU A 30 -0.51 2.36 5.53
N TRP A 31 0.45 3.21 5.84
CA TRP A 31 0.72 4.41 5.06
C TRP A 31 2.07 4.30 4.39
N LEU A 32 2.08 4.49 3.07
CA LEU A 32 3.28 4.54 2.24
C LEU A 32 3.31 5.89 1.55
N SER A 33 4.40 6.64 1.73
CA SER A 33 4.65 7.86 0.97
C SER A 33 6.01 7.82 0.32
N SER A 34 6.09 8.31 -0.91
CA SER A 34 7.34 8.34 -1.66
C SER A 34 8.17 9.55 -1.23
N ARG A 35 9.39 9.31 -0.73
CA ARG A 35 10.42 10.36 -0.64
C ARG A 35 11.21 10.45 -1.94
N SER A 36 11.46 9.29 -2.57
CA SER A 36 12.22 9.18 -3.82
C SER A 36 11.82 7.90 -4.57
N LEU A 37 12.35 7.72 -5.77
CA LEU A 37 12.14 6.49 -6.54
C LEU A 37 12.65 5.23 -5.85
N SER A 38 13.53 5.32 -4.84
CA SER A 38 14.12 4.15 -4.17
C SER A 38 13.84 4.08 -2.67
N ARG A 39 13.11 5.04 -2.10
CA ARG A 39 12.84 5.12 -0.67
C ARG A 39 11.45 5.60 -0.34
N LEU A 40 10.88 5.02 0.71
CA LEU A 40 9.51 5.26 1.16
C LEU A 40 9.51 5.61 2.63
N TYR A 41 8.69 6.60 2.99
CA TYR A 41 8.19 6.72 4.35
C TYR A 41 7.13 5.66 4.61
N PHE A 42 7.07 5.21 5.85
CA PHE A 42 6.28 4.06 6.24
C PHE A 42 5.65 4.27 7.62
N GLU A 43 4.36 4.04 7.71
CA GLU A 43 3.67 3.80 8.97
C GLU A 43 2.85 2.52 8.90
N VAL A 44 2.69 1.86 10.04
CA VAL A 44 1.81 0.69 10.15
C VAL A 44 1.12 0.67 11.51
N GLY A 45 -0.14 0.30 11.49
CA GLY A 45 -0.96 0.09 12.67
C GLY A 45 -1.79 -1.17 12.53
N GLY A 46 -2.00 -1.86 13.64
CA GLY A 46 -2.77 -3.09 13.64
C GLY A 46 -3.00 -3.67 15.02
N THR A 47 -3.86 -4.69 15.07
CA THR A 47 -4.19 -5.40 16.30
C THR A 47 -3.48 -6.75 16.32
N VAL A 48 -2.71 -7.01 17.37
CA VAL A 48 -2.02 -8.29 17.57
C VAL A 48 -3.05 -9.38 17.87
N CYS A 49 -3.00 -10.48 17.13
CA CYS A 49 -3.94 -11.59 17.27
C CYS A 49 -3.81 -12.27 18.66
N PRO A 50 -4.91 -12.83 19.20
CA PRO A 50 -4.88 -13.57 20.46
C PRO A 50 -3.85 -14.71 20.45
N GLY A 51 -3.22 -14.96 21.60
CA GLY A 51 -2.21 -16.02 21.77
C GLY A 51 -0.77 -15.61 21.49
N PHE A 52 -0.54 -14.36 21.06
CA PHE A 52 0.80 -13.77 20.97
C PHE A 52 0.92 -12.54 21.87
N GLU A 53 2.06 -12.42 22.54
CA GLU A 53 2.40 -11.27 23.37
C GLU A 53 3.73 -10.70 22.90
N ILE A 54 3.72 -9.40 22.60
CA ILE A 54 4.95 -8.66 22.32
C ILE A 54 5.54 -8.30 23.68
N GLY A 55 6.67 -8.93 24.01
CA GLY A 55 7.44 -8.62 25.21
C GLY A 55 8.17 -7.28 25.10
N TRP A 56 9.11 -7.04 26.03
CA TRP A 56 9.97 -5.86 26.00
C TRP A 56 11.01 -5.96 24.89
N VAL A 57 10.65 -5.50 23.69
CA VAL A 57 11.55 -5.35 22.56
C VAL A 57 12.17 -3.95 22.54
N ASN A 58 13.42 -3.85 22.14
CA ASN A 58 14.15 -2.58 22.01
C ASN A 58 14.53 -2.26 20.56
N SER A 59 14.17 -3.14 19.63
CA SER A 59 14.41 -2.96 18.20
C SER A 59 13.33 -3.64 17.38
N ILE A 60 13.00 -3.03 16.25
CA ILE A 60 11.94 -3.50 15.37
C ILE A 60 12.49 -3.59 13.95
N LYS A 61 12.45 -4.78 13.36
CA LYS A 61 12.71 -5.01 11.94
C LYS A 61 11.38 -5.09 11.21
N VAL A 62 11.15 -4.23 10.23
CA VAL A 62 9.98 -4.30 9.36
C VAL A 62 10.42 -4.75 7.98
N CYS A 63 9.72 -5.74 7.42
CA CYS A 63 9.97 -6.29 6.10
C CYS A 63 8.68 -6.24 5.27
N LEU A 64 8.72 -5.60 4.10
CA LEU A 64 7.61 -5.56 3.16
C LEU A 64 7.81 -6.61 2.07
N TYR A 65 6.82 -7.48 1.92
CA TYR A 65 6.80 -8.52 0.89
C TYR A 65 5.63 -8.32 -0.06
N TYR A 66 5.81 -8.76 -1.29
CA TYR A 66 4.72 -8.96 -2.25
C TYR A 66 4.95 -10.27 -3.00
N ARG A 67 4.03 -11.22 -2.83
CA ARG A 67 4.12 -12.58 -3.40
C ARG A 67 5.49 -13.24 -3.14
N HIS A 68 5.91 -13.21 -1.87
CA HIS A 68 7.19 -13.74 -1.37
C HIS A 68 8.46 -12.98 -1.81
N ARG A 69 8.35 -11.90 -2.59
CA ARG A 69 9.49 -11.05 -2.92
C ARG A 69 9.63 -9.93 -1.90
N LEU A 70 10.81 -9.79 -1.31
CA LEU A 70 11.11 -8.67 -0.40
C LEU A 70 11.18 -7.38 -1.21
N ILE A 71 10.18 -6.51 -1.05
CA ILE A 71 10.16 -5.16 -1.61
C ILE A 71 11.25 -4.33 -0.95
N GLY A 72 11.31 -4.37 0.38
CA GLY A 72 12.22 -3.54 1.18
C GLY A 72 12.11 -3.86 2.66
N SER A 73 13.04 -3.33 3.44
CA SER A 73 13.04 -3.50 4.90
C SER A 73 13.64 -2.29 5.59
N MET A 74 13.20 -2.03 6.81
CA MET A 74 13.81 -1.07 7.72
C MET A 74 14.12 -1.70 9.07
N PHE A 75 15.02 -1.08 9.83
CA PHE A 75 15.39 -1.52 11.17
C PHE A 75 15.41 -0.33 12.11
N LEU A 76 14.46 -0.30 13.04
CA LEU A 76 14.28 0.73 14.04
C LEU A 76 15.02 0.31 15.31
N ARG A 77 15.99 1.13 15.73
CA ARG A 77 16.78 0.93 16.96
C ARG A 77 16.20 1.77 18.07
N ASP A 78 16.33 1.27 19.30
CA ASP A 78 15.87 1.95 20.51
C ASP A 78 14.37 2.31 20.47
N SER A 79 13.61 1.56 19.67
CA SER A 79 12.17 1.71 19.51
C SER A 79 11.46 0.61 20.28
N SER A 80 10.77 0.98 21.36
CA SER A 80 9.89 0.08 22.09
C SER A 80 8.51 0.04 21.43
N LEU A 81 7.98 -1.16 21.19
CA LEU A 81 6.59 -1.35 20.75
C LEU A 81 5.79 -1.99 21.88
N ILE A 82 4.94 -1.21 22.53
CA ILE A 82 4.10 -1.69 23.62
C ILE A 82 2.64 -1.70 23.14
N PRO A 83 1.99 -2.87 23.03
CA PRO A 83 0.58 -2.94 22.71
C PRO A 83 -0.26 -2.22 23.78
N ASN A 84 -1.28 -1.47 23.34
CA ASN A 84 -2.22 -0.86 24.28
C ASN A 84 -3.19 -1.90 24.87
N ALA A 85 -4.16 -1.45 25.69
CA ALA A 85 -5.15 -2.33 26.31
C ALA A 85 -6.00 -3.16 25.32
N LYS A 86 -6.09 -2.73 24.06
CA LYS A 86 -6.78 -3.46 22.97
C LYS A 86 -5.83 -4.31 22.12
N LYS A 87 -4.58 -4.49 22.55
CA LYS A 87 -3.49 -5.12 21.78
C LYS A 87 -3.17 -4.43 20.46
N TYR A 88 -3.53 -3.15 20.35
CA TYR A 88 -3.19 -2.34 19.19
C TYR A 88 -1.76 -1.86 19.30
N VAL A 89 -1.02 -1.93 18.19
CA VAL A 89 0.33 -1.40 18.04
C VAL A 89 0.37 -0.48 16.83
N LYS A 90 1.20 0.57 16.91
CA LYS A 90 1.44 1.48 15.80
C LYS A 90 2.92 1.85 15.75
N ILE A 91 3.47 1.87 14.55
CA ILE A 91 4.77 2.45 14.23
C ILE A 91 4.45 3.71 13.42
N GLU A 92 4.74 4.86 14.01
CA GLU A 92 4.53 6.17 13.40
C GLU A 92 5.82 6.65 12.75
N TRP A 93 5.65 7.45 11.71
CA TRP A 93 6.75 8.16 11.11
C TRP A 93 7.04 9.39 11.98
N ASP A 94 8.32 9.63 12.23
CA ASP A 94 8.81 10.75 13.03
C ASP A 94 9.88 11.47 12.19
N ASP A 95 9.69 12.78 12.00
CA ASP A 95 10.60 13.67 11.27
C ASP A 95 12.05 13.53 11.76
N ASP A 96 12.22 13.29 13.07
CA ASP A 96 13.53 13.24 13.71
C ASP A 96 14.26 11.89 13.50
N GLN A 97 13.53 10.80 13.22
CA GLN A 97 14.11 9.44 13.22
C GLN A 97 14.39 8.85 11.83
N ASN A 98 14.07 9.55 10.74
CA ASN A 98 14.32 9.09 9.36
C ASN A 98 13.90 7.63 9.11
N HIS A 99 12.66 7.28 9.50
CA HIS A 99 12.11 5.94 9.30
C HIS A 99 11.79 5.69 7.83
N GLU A 100 12.79 5.24 7.08
CA GLU A 100 12.69 4.96 5.65
C GLU A 100 12.89 3.48 5.33
N ILE A 101 12.11 3.01 4.37
CA ILE A 101 12.31 1.71 3.74
C ILE A 101 13.07 1.93 2.43
N ASP A 102 14.26 1.35 2.33
CA ASP A 102 14.97 1.20 1.06
C ASP A 102 14.27 0.14 0.20
N ILE A 103 13.78 0.54 -0.97
CA ILE A 103 13.17 -0.36 -1.94
C ILE A 103 14.29 -1.14 -2.65
N ARG A 104 14.34 -2.45 -2.39
CA ARG A 104 15.30 -3.40 -2.97
C ARG A 104 14.77 -4.05 -4.24
N ASP A 105 13.45 -4.16 -4.37
CA ASP A 105 12.81 -4.79 -5.52
C ASP A 105 11.72 -3.89 -6.11
N MET A 106 12.14 -3.01 -7.02
CA MET A 106 11.24 -2.08 -7.71
C MET A 106 10.22 -2.79 -8.60
N VAL A 107 10.54 -3.98 -9.11
CA VAL A 107 9.63 -4.75 -9.94
C VAL A 107 8.48 -5.28 -9.09
N ALA A 108 8.79 -5.84 -7.91
CA ALA A 108 7.77 -6.26 -6.95
C ALA A 108 6.93 -5.08 -6.45
N PHE A 109 7.58 -3.94 -6.15
CA PHE A 109 6.90 -2.73 -5.70
C PHE A 109 5.93 -2.18 -6.76
N LYS A 110 6.34 -2.10 -8.03
CA LYS A 110 5.45 -1.73 -9.13
C LYS A 110 4.30 -2.73 -9.29
N SER A 111 4.60 -4.03 -9.21
CA SER A 111 3.59 -5.08 -9.37
C SER A 111 2.50 -5.01 -8.30
N LEU A 112 2.84 -4.58 -7.07
CA LEU A 112 1.85 -4.28 -6.03
C LEU A 112 0.84 -3.23 -6.52
N PHE A 113 1.30 -2.09 -7.04
CA PHE A 113 0.40 -1.04 -7.53
C PHE A 113 -0.43 -1.48 -8.73
N ASP A 114 0.18 -2.20 -9.67
CA ASP A 114 -0.53 -2.76 -10.83
C ASP A 114 -1.66 -3.73 -10.40
N ASP A 115 -1.53 -4.36 -9.23
CA ASP A 115 -2.52 -5.27 -8.68
C ASP A 115 -3.60 -4.62 -7.82
N ILE A 116 -3.30 -3.54 -7.10
CA ILE A 116 -4.31 -2.87 -6.28
C ILE A 116 -5.09 -1.81 -7.07
N VAL A 117 -4.48 -1.20 -8.10
CA VAL A 117 -5.14 -0.16 -8.91
C VAL A 117 -6.19 -0.79 -9.84
N PRO A 118 -7.29 -0.08 -10.16
CA PRO A 118 -8.29 -0.61 -11.08
C PRO A 118 -7.72 -0.97 -12.44
N LYS A 119 -8.18 -2.10 -13.00
CA LYS A 119 -7.76 -2.60 -14.30
C LYS A 119 -8.93 -3.14 -15.11
N LYS A 120 -8.92 -2.87 -16.41
CA LYS A 120 -9.94 -3.38 -17.33
C LYS A 120 -9.98 -4.91 -17.31
N GLY A 121 -11.17 -5.48 -17.15
CA GLY A 121 -11.40 -6.93 -17.16
C GLY A 121 -10.91 -7.66 -15.91
N ALA A 122 -10.49 -6.94 -14.86
CA ALA A 122 -10.20 -7.55 -13.57
C ALA A 122 -11.49 -7.95 -12.85
N ASP A 123 -11.40 -9.00 -12.05
CA ASP A 123 -12.43 -9.32 -11.07
C ASP A 123 -12.31 -8.39 -9.86
N TYR A 124 -13.45 -7.83 -9.46
CA TYR A 124 -13.59 -6.96 -8.30
C TYR A 124 -14.48 -7.60 -7.23
N SER A 125 -14.68 -8.92 -7.31
CA SER A 125 -15.34 -9.69 -6.27
C SER A 125 -14.57 -9.53 -4.96
N TYR A 126 -15.33 -9.26 -3.90
CA TYR A 126 -14.77 -9.09 -2.58
C TYR A 126 -14.54 -10.45 -1.95
N ASP A 127 -13.30 -10.72 -1.53
CA ASP A 127 -12.95 -11.85 -0.69
C ASP A 127 -12.66 -11.32 0.71
N ASP A 128 -13.67 -11.37 1.57
CA ASP A 128 -13.60 -10.94 2.97
C ASP A 128 -12.56 -11.72 3.81
N LYS A 129 -12.07 -12.84 3.28
CA LYS A 129 -11.03 -13.66 3.88
C LYS A 129 -9.62 -13.16 3.60
N LYS A 130 -9.44 -12.26 2.63
CA LYS A 130 -8.14 -11.67 2.29
C LYS A 130 -7.92 -10.40 3.10
N ARG A 131 -7.45 -10.57 4.33
CA ARG A 131 -6.94 -9.48 5.16
C ARG A 131 -5.46 -9.27 4.88
N THR A 132 -5.02 -8.01 4.97
CA THR A 132 -3.58 -7.71 5.01
C THR A 132 -3.11 -7.98 6.43
N THR A 133 -2.16 -8.90 6.59
CA THR A 133 -1.65 -9.29 7.90
C THR A 133 -0.14 -9.16 7.95
N ALA A 134 0.39 -9.07 9.17
CA ALA A 134 1.82 -9.21 9.41
C ALA A 134 2.10 -10.49 10.22
N ALA A 135 3.09 -11.27 9.78
CA ALA A 135 3.70 -12.27 10.63
C ALA A 135 4.65 -11.57 11.62
N LEU A 136 4.49 -11.86 12.90
CA LEU A 136 5.33 -11.34 13.97
C LEU A 136 6.25 -12.46 14.48
N SER A 137 7.51 -12.14 14.74
CA SER A 137 8.40 -13.02 15.49
C SER A 137 9.29 -12.22 16.44
N VAL A 138 9.49 -12.74 17.65
CA VAL A 138 10.49 -12.21 18.58
C VAL A 138 11.72 -13.10 18.52
N SER A 139 12.89 -12.48 18.40
CA SER A 139 14.17 -13.17 18.41
C SER A 139 14.37 -14.01 19.68
N PRO A 140 15.22 -15.05 19.64
CA PRO A 140 15.52 -15.90 20.80
C PRO A 140 15.92 -15.16 22.09
N ASN A 141 16.59 -14.02 21.94
CA ASN A 141 17.03 -13.16 23.06
C ASN A 141 15.94 -12.18 23.56
N GLY A 142 14.75 -12.16 22.96
CA GLY A 142 13.64 -11.30 23.37
C GLY A 142 13.72 -9.84 22.90
N HIS A 143 14.82 -9.40 22.29
CA HIS A 143 15.09 -7.98 22.07
C HIS A 143 14.60 -7.43 20.73
N VAL A 144 14.51 -8.27 19.69
CA VAL A 144 14.16 -7.84 18.32
C VAL A 144 12.80 -8.39 17.92
N LEU A 145 11.87 -7.50 17.62
CA LEU A 145 10.62 -7.85 16.94
C LEU A 145 10.84 -7.79 15.43
N THR A 146 10.57 -8.87 14.71
CA THR A 146 10.44 -8.85 13.25
C THR A 146 8.97 -8.84 12.86
N MET A 147 8.58 -7.83 12.08
CA MET A 147 7.27 -7.69 11.47
C MET A 147 7.40 -7.90 9.95
N SER A 148 6.88 -9.01 9.46
CA SER A 148 6.87 -9.34 8.03
C SER A 148 5.48 -9.14 7.46
N ILE A 149 5.31 -8.10 6.64
CA ILE A 149 4.02 -7.71 6.06
C ILE A 149 3.92 -8.27 4.64
N ASP A 150 2.90 -9.08 4.37
CA ASP A 150 2.62 -9.56 3.01
C ASP A 150 1.52 -8.73 2.35
N LEU A 151 1.91 -7.92 1.38
CA LEU A 151 1.03 -7.05 0.61
C LEU A 151 0.34 -7.79 -0.55
N GLY A 152 0.67 -9.07 -0.78
CA GLY A 152 0.12 -9.87 -1.89
C GLY A 152 -1.38 -10.15 -1.78
N ASN A 153 -1.98 -9.98 -0.60
CA ASN A 153 -3.41 -10.17 -0.34
C ASN A 153 -4.20 -8.86 -0.28
N MET A 154 -3.60 -7.72 -0.68
CA MET A 154 -4.34 -6.45 -0.69
C MET A 154 -5.53 -6.52 -1.65
N PRO A 155 -6.74 -6.11 -1.20
CA PRO A 155 -7.89 -6.00 -2.08
C PRO A 155 -7.63 -4.99 -3.21
N ARG A 156 -8.09 -5.32 -4.43
CA ARG A 156 -8.07 -4.39 -5.55
C ARG A 156 -9.12 -3.29 -5.33
N MET A 157 -8.75 -2.06 -5.64
CA MET A 157 -9.67 -0.93 -5.67
C MET A 157 -10.72 -1.10 -6.77
N LYS A 158 -11.97 -0.76 -6.47
CA LYS A 158 -13.08 -0.85 -7.41
C LYS A 158 -13.50 0.55 -7.85
N PRO A 159 -13.43 0.90 -9.14
CA PRO A 159 -13.90 2.17 -9.66
C PRO A 159 -15.37 2.07 -10.10
N GLU A 160 -16.10 3.17 -9.95
CA GLU A 160 -17.43 3.37 -10.51
C GLU A 160 -17.52 4.79 -11.08
N VAL A 161 -17.75 4.90 -12.40
CA VAL A 161 -17.96 6.22 -13.02
C VAL A 161 -19.36 6.71 -12.68
N LYS A 162 -19.45 7.80 -11.92
CA LYS A 162 -20.72 8.40 -11.50
C LYS A 162 -21.29 9.35 -12.54
N SER A 163 -20.43 10.13 -13.20
CA SER A 163 -20.87 11.00 -14.29
C SER A 163 -19.75 11.34 -15.26
N VAL A 164 -20.14 11.62 -16.50
CA VAL A 164 -19.27 12.17 -17.54
C VAL A 164 -20.00 13.35 -18.17
N LYS A 165 -19.39 14.53 -18.16
CA LYS A 165 -19.95 15.75 -18.74
C LYS A 165 -19.07 16.28 -19.84
N PHE A 166 -19.70 16.84 -20.87
CA PHE A 166 -19.03 17.45 -22.01
C PHE A 166 -19.47 18.90 -22.18
N SER A 167 -18.52 19.81 -22.39
CA SER A 167 -18.82 21.21 -22.70
C SER A 167 -17.71 21.82 -23.56
N GLY A 168 -18.03 22.21 -24.79
CA GLY A 168 -17.11 22.97 -25.65
C GLY A 168 -15.74 22.32 -25.90
N GLY A 169 -15.67 20.99 -26.01
CA GLY A 169 -14.40 20.25 -26.16
C GLY A 169 -13.69 19.93 -24.84
N ARG A 170 -14.30 20.29 -23.70
CA ARG A 170 -13.88 19.87 -22.37
C ARG A 170 -14.64 18.62 -21.94
N ILE A 171 -14.00 17.84 -21.06
CA ILE A 171 -14.59 16.69 -20.40
C ILE A 171 -14.32 16.78 -18.90
N GLU A 172 -15.35 16.45 -18.11
CA GLU A 172 -15.28 16.22 -16.67
C GLU A 172 -15.74 14.77 -16.42
N ILE A 173 -14.95 14.01 -15.66
CA ILE A 173 -15.28 12.65 -15.24
C ILE A 173 -15.30 12.63 -13.72
N ARG A 174 -16.44 12.25 -13.13
CA ARG A 174 -16.52 11.95 -11.70
C ARG A 174 -16.55 10.46 -11.49
N MET A 175 -15.69 9.98 -10.61
CA MET A 175 -15.52 8.58 -10.31
C MET A 175 -15.52 8.38 -8.80
N GLU A 176 -16.24 7.36 -8.35
CA GLU A 176 -16.09 6.83 -7.01
C GLU A 176 -15.11 5.65 -7.05
N ILE A 177 -14.19 5.60 -6.09
CA ILE A 177 -13.28 4.47 -5.93
C ILE A 177 -13.46 3.92 -4.52
N VAL A 178 -13.66 2.61 -4.44
CA VAL A 178 -13.76 1.88 -3.19
C VAL A 178 -12.47 1.10 -2.98
N SER A 179 -11.76 1.37 -1.88
CA SER A 179 -10.58 0.65 -1.43
C SER A 179 -10.87 -0.01 -0.08
N LEU A 180 -10.78 -1.33 -0.01
CA LEU A 180 -11.07 -2.08 1.23
C LEU A 180 -9.80 -2.49 1.98
N GLY A 181 -8.62 -2.22 1.41
CA GLY A 181 -7.33 -2.47 2.05
C GLY A 181 -6.96 -1.36 3.04
N PRO A 182 -5.97 -1.61 3.92
CA PRO A 182 -5.49 -0.62 4.88
C PRO A 182 -4.55 0.42 4.25
N LEU A 183 -4.17 0.24 2.98
CA LEU A 183 -3.18 1.07 2.32
C LEU A 183 -3.69 2.50 2.12
N ARG A 184 -2.89 3.44 2.59
CA ARG A 184 -2.94 4.86 2.29
C ARG A 184 -1.70 5.24 1.50
N GLN A 185 -1.91 5.92 0.39
CA GLN A 185 -0.84 6.49 -0.40
C GLN A 185 -1.28 7.83 -0.97
N PRO A 186 -0.78 8.94 -0.39
CA PRO A 186 -0.99 10.25 -0.97
C PRO A 186 -0.16 10.36 -2.26
N PHE A 187 -0.77 10.92 -3.31
CA PHE A 187 -0.02 11.49 -4.43
C PHE A 187 -0.15 13.01 -4.33
N GLU A 188 0.92 13.67 -3.91
CA GLU A 188 0.95 15.12 -3.71
C GLU A 188 0.78 15.90 -5.04
N GLY A 189 -0.26 16.71 -5.13
CA GLY A 189 -0.47 17.60 -6.28
C GLY A 189 -1.39 17.04 -7.37
N TRP A 190 -1.25 17.60 -8.58
CA TRP A 190 -2.13 17.27 -9.70
C TRP A 190 -1.54 16.12 -10.51
N SER A 191 -2.28 15.03 -10.59
CA SER A 191 -1.94 13.88 -11.45
C SER A 191 -2.45 14.10 -12.86
N LYS A 192 -1.68 13.68 -13.87
CA LYS A 192 -2.09 13.77 -15.27
C LYS A 192 -2.53 12.41 -15.80
N PHE A 193 -3.63 12.43 -16.53
CA PHE A 193 -4.29 11.26 -17.07
C PHE A 193 -4.56 11.43 -18.56
N VAL A 194 -4.66 10.32 -19.26
CA VAL A 194 -5.02 10.26 -20.67
C VAL A 194 -6.24 9.39 -20.88
N LEU A 195 -7.09 9.78 -21.83
CA LEU A 195 -8.13 8.92 -22.36
C LEU A 195 -7.59 8.22 -23.60
N LYS A 196 -7.55 6.90 -23.55
CA LYS A 196 -7.13 6.07 -24.67
C LYS A 196 -8.28 5.35 -25.33
N LYS A 197 -8.25 5.28 -26.66
CA LYS A 197 -9.10 4.43 -27.49
C LYS A 197 -8.20 3.52 -28.33
N GLY A 198 -7.97 2.30 -27.84
CA GLY A 198 -6.85 1.50 -28.34
C GLY A 198 -5.53 2.20 -28.00
N GLU A 199 -4.68 2.40 -29.01
CA GLU A 199 -3.40 3.12 -28.85
C GLU A 199 -3.55 4.66 -28.94
N ASP A 200 -4.69 5.16 -29.42
CA ASP A 200 -4.89 6.59 -29.64
C ASP A 200 -5.21 7.35 -28.34
N ILE A 201 -4.48 8.42 -28.07
CA ILE A 201 -4.82 9.40 -27.02
C ILE A 201 -5.89 10.35 -27.57
N VAL A 202 -7.10 10.24 -27.04
CA VAL A 202 -8.26 11.04 -27.45
C VAL A 202 -8.60 12.17 -26.48
N GLY A 203 -7.99 12.20 -25.31
CA GLY A 203 -8.15 13.27 -24.33
C GLY A 203 -7.03 13.30 -23.28
N LYS A 204 -6.88 14.45 -22.62
CA LYS A 204 -5.92 14.67 -21.53
C LYS A 204 -6.64 15.32 -20.37
N LEU A 205 -6.46 14.78 -19.18
CA LEU A 205 -7.14 15.21 -17.95
C LEU A 205 -6.12 15.42 -16.84
N THR A 206 -6.54 16.21 -15.87
CA THR A 206 -5.85 16.42 -14.60
C THR A 206 -6.84 16.20 -13.46
N GLY A 207 -6.36 15.68 -12.34
CA GLY A 207 -7.14 15.51 -11.13
C GLY A 207 -6.24 15.20 -9.95
N SER A 208 -6.71 15.45 -8.73
CA SER A 208 -6.09 14.88 -7.55
C SER A 208 -6.45 13.39 -7.49
N PHE A 209 -5.50 12.58 -7.02
CA PHE A 209 -5.71 11.16 -6.82
C PHE A 209 -4.91 10.73 -5.60
N SER A 210 -5.49 9.88 -4.78
CA SER A 210 -4.81 9.24 -3.66
C SER A 210 -5.43 7.86 -3.46
N ILE A 211 -4.67 6.96 -2.84
CA ILE A 211 -5.21 5.69 -2.36
C ILE A 211 -5.57 5.91 -0.92
N GLU A 212 -6.85 5.77 -0.58
CA GLU A 212 -7.34 5.92 0.79
C GLU A 212 -8.31 4.76 1.10
N PRO A 213 -8.29 4.18 2.31
CA PRO A 213 -9.29 3.20 2.72
C PRO A 213 -10.71 3.79 2.72
N GLY A 214 -11.68 3.00 2.31
CA GLY A 214 -13.09 3.39 2.23
C GLY A 214 -13.53 3.76 0.82
N THR A 215 -14.46 4.70 0.73
CA THR A 215 -15.04 5.19 -0.53
C THR A 215 -14.67 6.65 -0.73
N GLN A 216 -14.09 6.99 -1.88
CA GLN A 216 -13.67 8.34 -2.23
C GLN A 216 -14.21 8.74 -3.60
N GLU A 217 -14.63 9.99 -3.72
CA GLU A 217 -15.01 10.59 -5.01
C GLU A 217 -13.84 11.42 -5.56
N PHE A 218 -13.53 11.21 -6.84
CA PHE A 218 -12.51 11.90 -7.59
C PHE A 218 -13.11 12.62 -8.80
N SER A 219 -12.61 13.82 -9.08
CA SER A 219 -12.94 14.58 -10.30
C SER A 219 -11.71 14.69 -11.19
N PHE A 220 -11.89 14.35 -12.47
CA PHE A 220 -10.88 14.49 -13.49
C PHE A 220 -11.40 15.42 -14.57
N ASP A 221 -10.64 16.47 -14.87
CA ASP A 221 -11.06 17.53 -15.75
C ASP A 221 -10.03 17.76 -16.85
N GLY A 222 -10.48 18.03 -18.07
CA GLY A 222 -9.54 18.31 -19.15
C GLY A 222 -10.18 18.49 -20.51
N THR A 223 -9.47 18.04 -21.54
CA THR A 223 -9.82 18.23 -22.94
C THR A 223 -10.03 16.89 -23.64
N ILE A 224 -10.93 16.87 -24.62
CA ILE A 224 -11.19 15.72 -25.46
C ILE A 224 -11.26 16.14 -26.93
N ARG A 225 -10.76 15.29 -27.82
CA ARG A 225 -10.89 15.48 -29.28
C ARG A 225 -12.38 15.47 -29.67
N ARG A 226 -12.73 16.27 -30.67
CA ARG A 226 -14.10 16.30 -31.21
C ARG A 226 -14.44 14.98 -31.90
N GLY A 227 -15.71 14.57 -31.84
CA GLY A 227 -16.21 13.39 -32.54
C GLY A 227 -15.78 12.04 -31.97
N VAL A 228 -15.21 12.02 -30.76
CA VAL A 228 -14.88 10.76 -30.07
C VAL A 228 -16.18 10.07 -29.64
N ALA A 229 -16.36 8.82 -30.08
CA ALA A 229 -17.48 7.97 -29.72
C ALA A 229 -17.00 6.59 -29.28
N GLY A 230 -17.80 5.90 -28.46
CA GLY A 230 -17.53 4.55 -27.96
C GLY A 230 -16.74 4.52 -26.64
N MET A 231 -16.22 3.34 -26.30
CA MET A 231 -15.49 3.13 -25.04
C MET A 231 -14.06 3.69 -25.10
N VAL A 232 -13.67 4.36 -24.02
CA VAL A 232 -12.31 4.84 -23.77
C VAL A 232 -11.82 4.32 -22.42
N THR A 233 -10.51 4.25 -22.24
CA THR A 233 -9.88 3.90 -20.95
C THR A 233 -9.19 5.12 -20.39
N LEU A 234 -9.50 5.47 -19.14
CA LEU A 234 -8.74 6.45 -18.37
C LEU A 234 -7.47 5.75 -17.85
N GLN A 235 -6.31 6.30 -18.17
CA GLN A 235 -5.02 5.77 -17.76
C GLN A 235 -4.20 6.89 -17.10
N GLY A 236 -3.50 6.58 -16.00
CA GLY A 236 -2.46 7.46 -15.47
C GLY A 236 -1.34 7.62 -16.50
N ASP A 237 -0.89 8.86 -16.72
CA ASP A 237 0.17 9.18 -17.68
C ASP A 237 1.47 9.54 -16.95
N HIS A 238 1.43 10.60 -16.15
CA HIS A 238 2.55 11.02 -15.32
C HIS A 238 2.07 11.75 -14.07
N PHE A 239 2.94 11.74 -13.07
CA PHE A 239 2.76 12.47 -11.82
C PHE A 239 3.80 13.59 -11.77
N GLU A 240 3.36 14.84 -11.56
CA GLU A 240 4.26 15.94 -11.25
C GLU A 240 4.41 16.01 -9.73
N HIS A 241 5.59 15.65 -9.24
CA HIS A 241 5.92 15.85 -7.83
C HIS A 241 6.04 17.35 -7.59
N CYS A 242 5.16 17.94 -6.79
CA CYS A 242 5.37 19.29 -6.27
C CYS A 242 6.57 19.25 -5.31
N LEU A 243 7.78 19.50 -5.81
CA LEU A 243 8.95 19.74 -4.98
C LEU A 243 8.86 21.14 -4.37
N ASP A 244 7.98 21.33 -3.38
CA ASP A 244 7.94 22.57 -2.59
C ASP A 244 7.56 22.29 -1.13
N HIS A 245 8.25 21.33 -0.50
CA HIS A 245 8.53 21.45 0.91
C HIS A 245 9.96 21.95 1.07
N LYS A 246 10.12 23.27 0.97
CA LYS A 246 11.22 23.94 1.65
C LYS A 246 11.00 23.71 3.15
N THR A 247 11.86 22.88 3.72
CA THR A 247 12.23 22.85 5.14
C THR A 247 12.29 24.25 5.75
#